data_AF-E1ZZM7-F1
#
_entry.id   AF-E1ZZM7-F1
#
_cell.length_a   1.000
_cell.length_b   1.000
_cell.length_c   1.000
_cell.angle_alpha   90.00
_cell.angle_beta   90.00
_cell.angle_gamma   90.00
#
_symmetry.space_group_name_H-M   'P 1'
#
loop_
_entity.id
_entity.type
_entity.pdbx_description
1 polymer ?
#
loop_
_entity_poly.entity_id
_entity_poly.type
_entity_poly.pdbx_seq_one_letter_code
_entity_poly.pdbx_strand_id
1 'polypeptide(L)'
;ELHVPGYQFCGPGTRLAKPLARGGNPLDAACREHDIAYLRSDALADRHVADRALGARAFERIRAGDSTLDERVTASAVWAAMKAKTK
;
A
#
# COMPACT_ATOMS: atom_id res chain seq x y z
N GLU A 1 -8.15 8.95 -11.63
CA GLU A 1 -7.09 8.21 -10.91
C GLU A 1 -6.60 9.07 -9.76
N LEU A 2 -6.87 8.67 -8.51
CA LEU A 2 -6.52 9.46 -7.32
C LEU A 2 -5.10 9.07 -6.90
N HIS A 3 -4.11 9.69 -7.51
CA HIS A 3 -2.70 9.48 -7.20
C HIS A 3 -2.31 10.42 -6.06
N VAL A 4 -1.79 9.88 -4.95
CA VAL A 4 -1.23 10.71 -3.87
C VAL A 4 0.08 11.31 -4.40
N PRO A 5 0.23 12.64 -4.49
CA PRO A 5 1.47 13.26 -4.95
C PRO A 5 2.66 12.80 -4.09
N GLY A 6 3.69 12.22 -4.71
CA GLY A 6 4.90 11.73 -4.02
C GLY A 6 4.94 10.22 -3.73
N TYR A 7 3.85 9.49 -3.97
CA TYR A 7 3.80 8.03 -3.88
C TYR A 7 3.70 7.43 -5.27
N GLN A 8 4.63 6.56 -5.64
CA GLN A 8 4.62 5.98 -6.97
C GLN A 8 3.61 4.83 -7.09
N PHE A 9 3.27 4.19 -5.98
CA PHE A 9 2.43 2.99 -5.95
C PHE A 9 1.14 3.08 -5.15
N CYS A 10 1.06 3.95 -4.14
CA CYS A 10 -0.16 4.04 -3.34
C CYS A 10 -1.22 4.97 -3.98
N GLY A 11 -2.09 4.41 -4.84
CA GLY A 11 -3.28 5.04 -5.40
C GLY A 11 -4.12 4.06 -6.25
N PRO A 12 -5.42 4.32 -6.54
CA PRO A 12 -6.22 3.43 -7.40
C PRO A 12 -5.78 3.56 -8.86
N GLY A 13 -5.36 2.46 -9.49
CA GLY A 13 -4.96 2.41 -10.91
C GLY A 13 -3.44 2.39 -11.15
N THR A 14 -2.65 1.85 -10.22
CA THR A 14 -1.19 1.93 -10.25
C THR A 14 -0.54 1.27 -11.47
N ARG A 15 0.37 2.00 -12.13
CA ARG A 15 1.22 1.48 -13.20
C ARG A 15 2.36 0.62 -12.63
N LEU A 16 2.09 -0.68 -12.48
CA LEU A 16 3.02 -1.75 -12.06
C LEU A 16 4.36 -1.81 -12.84
N ALA A 17 4.43 -1.17 -14.02
CA ALA A 17 5.56 -1.24 -14.93
C ALA A 17 6.74 -0.31 -14.57
N LYS A 18 6.61 0.60 -13.59
CA LYS A 18 7.72 1.48 -13.21
C LYS A 18 8.66 0.80 -12.20
N PRO A 19 9.99 0.87 -12.38
CA PRO A 19 10.93 0.51 -11.32
C PRO A 19 10.65 1.37 -10.08
N LEU A 20 10.78 0.77 -8.89
CA LEU A 20 10.84 1.52 -7.65
C LEU A 20 12.05 2.47 -7.77
N ALA A 21 11.84 3.78 -7.66
CA ALA A 21 12.96 4.72 -7.65
C ALA A 21 13.92 4.34 -6.50
N ARG A 22 15.23 4.52 -6.71
CA ARG A 22 16.24 4.23 -5.68
C ARG A 22 15.98 5.18 -4.51
N GLY A 23 15.37 4.67 -3.43
CA GLY A 23 14.80 5.49 -2.34
C GLY A 23 13.27 5.39 -2.15
N GLY A 24 12.60 4.46 -2.83
CA GLY A 24 11.16 4.20 -2.62
C GLY A 24 10.86 3.88 -1.15
N ASN A 25 9.84 4.55 -0.61
CA ASN A 25 9.48 4.38 0.80
C ASN A 25 8.94 2.95 1.05
N PRO A 26 9.10 2.41 2.26
CA PRO A 26 8.64 1.06 2.59
C PRO A 26 7.12 0.85 2.38
N LEU A 27 6.32 1.91 2.45
CA LEU A 27 4.88 1.86 2.16
C LEU A 27 4.60 1.57 0.68
N ASP A 28 5.36 2.19 -0.24
CA ASP A 28 5.24 1.99 -1.69
C ASP A 28 5.61 0.55 -2.08
N ALA A 29 6.60 -0.05 -1.40
CA ALA A 29 6.94 -1.46 -1.59
C ALA A 29 5.76 -2.38 -1.20
N ALA A 30 5.10 -2.09 -0.06
CA ALA A 30 3.93 -2.83 0.37
C ALA A 30 2.74 -2.66 -0.59
N CYS A 31 2.49 -1.44 -1.09
CA CYS A 31 1.47 -1.18 -2.11
C CYS A 31 1.74 -1.99 -3.39
N ARG A 32 3.00 -2.10 -3.82
CA ARG A 32 3.36 -2.92 -4.99
C ARG A 32 3.14 -4.43 -4.78
N GLU A 33 3.49 -4.96 -3.60
CA GLU A 33 3.24 -6.37 -3.28
C GLU A 33 1.74 -6.70 -3.28
N HIS A 34 0.92 -5.79 -2.75
CA HIS A 34 -0.53 -5.89 -2.79
C HIS A 34 -1.08 -5.92 -4.21
N ASP A 35 -0.66 -4.98 -5.07
CA ASP A 35 -1.10 -4.94 -6.48
C ASP A 35 -0.68 -6.21 -7.24
N ILE A 36 0.50 -6.77 -6.97
CA ILE A 36 0.95 -8.05 -7.56
C ILE A 36 0.07 -9.21 -7.11
N ALA A 37 -0.29 -9.28 -5.81
CA ALA A 37 -1.18 -10.31 -5.30
C ALA A 37 -2.57 -10.23 -5.95
N TYR A 38 -3.09 -9.01 -6.12
CA TYR A 38 -4.34 -8.74 -6.82
C TYR A 38 -4.33 -9.13 -8.30
N LEU A 39 -3.18 -9.00 -8.96
CA LEU A 39 -2.99 -9.44 -10.35
C LEU A 39 -2.89 -10.97 -10.49
N ARG A 40 -2.28 -11.63 -9.50
CA ARG A 40 -2.04 -13.08 -9.52
C ARG A 40 -3.29 -13.91 -9.23
N SER A 41 -4.23 -13.39 -8.44
CA SER A 41 -5.44 -14.11 -8.06
C SER A 41 -6.66 -13.20 -7.98
N ASP A 42 -7.76 -13.65 -8.58
CA ASP A 42 -9.07 -13.02 -8.43
C ASP A 42 -9.84 -13.57 -7.21
N ALA A 43 -9.31 -14.62 -6.57
CA ALA A 43 -9.97 -15.26 -5.43
C ALA A 43 -10.09 -14.29 -4.24
N LEU A 44 -11.30 -14.16 -3.72
CA LEU A 44 -11.60 -13.26 -2.60
C LEU A 44 -10.75 -13.57 -1.35
N ALA A 45 -10.48 -14.85 -1.09
CA ALA A 45 -9.64 -15.28 0.03
C ALA A 45 -8.20 -14.75 -0.09
N ASP A 46 -7.59 -14.85 -1.28
CA ASP A 46 -6.23 -14.37 -1.52
C ASP A 46 -6.17 -12.84 -1.45
N ARG A 47 -7.20 -12.16 -1.95
CA ARG A 47 -7.33 -10.69 -1.84
C ARG A 47 -7.44 -10.22 -0.40
N HIS A 48 -8.20 -10.92 0.44
CA HIS A 48 -8.29 -10.61 1.87
C HIS A 48 -6.95 -10.81 2.58
N VAL A 49 -6.16 -11.81 2.20
CA VAL A 49 -4.81 -12.01 2.73
C VAL A 49 -3.90 -10.84 2.33
N ALA A 50 -3.95 -10.42 1.06
CA ALA A 50 -3.19 -9.28 0.57
C ALA A 50 -3.60 -7.96 1.26
N ASP A 51 -4.90 -7.70 1.40
CA ASP A 51 -5.43 -6.51 2.08
C ASP A 51 -4.99 -6.47 3.56
N ARG A 52 -5.05 -7.60 4.28
CA ARG A 52 -4.58 -7.70 5.67
C ARG A 52 -3.08 -7.45 5.78
N ALA A 53 -2.29 -8.02 4.87
CA ALA A 53 -0.84 -7.83 4.83
C ALA A 53 -0.48 -6.35 4.58
N LEU A 54 -1.11 -5.71 3.59
CA LEU A 54 -0.91 -4.28 3.31
C LEU A 54 -1.34 -3.41 4.50
N GLY A 55 -2.47 -3.73 5.13
CA GLY A 55 -2.93 -3.04 6.34
C GLY A 55 -1.92 -3.12 7.48
N ALA A 56 -1.36 -4.31 7.75
CA ALA A 56 -0.35 -4.49 8.80
C ALA A 56 0.91 -3.65 8.53
N ARG A 57 1.44 -3.68 7.31
CA ARG A 57 2.61 -2.89 6.90
C ARG A 57 2.36 -1.39 6.97
N ALA A 58 1.18 -0.94 6.54
CA ALA A 58 0.80 0.46 6.67
C ALA A 58 0.76 0.88 8.16
N PHE A 59 0.22 0.05 9.04
CA PHE A 59 0.21 0.33 10.48
C PHE A 59 1.61 0.42 11.10
N GLU A 60 2.53 -0.44 10.68
CA GLU A 60 3.95 -0.36 11.06
C GLU A 60 4.54 1.00 10.67
N ARG A 61 4.25 1.51 9.46
CA ARG A 61 4.73 2.83 9.01
C ARG A 61 4.11 4.00 9.75
N ILE A 62 2.87 3.89 10.22
CA ILE A 62 2.27 4.89 11.12
C ILE A 62 3.05 4.99 12.44
N ARG A 63 3.57 3.87 12.96
CA ARG A 63 4.31 3.85 14.25
C ARG A 63 5.81 4.07 14.12
N ALA A 64 6.37 3.82 12.94
CA ALA A 64 7.78 3.96 12.65
C ALA A 64 8.29 5.39 12.92
N GLY A 65 9.42 5.49 13.62
CA GLY A 65 10.05 6.76 13.99
C GLY A 65 10.87 7.40 12.88
N ASP A 66 11.23 6.62 11.86
CA ASP A 66 11.91 7.05 10.63
C ASP A 66 10.95 7.49 9.53
N SER A 67 9.63 7.32 9.72
CA SER A 67 8.62 7.76 8.76
C SER A 67 8.42 9.27 8.82
N THR A 68 8.34 9.90 7.64
CA THR A 68 7.96 11.31 7.52
C THR A 68 6.49 11.53 7.89
N LEU A 69 6.09 12.77 8.18
CA LEU A 69 4.68 13.10 8.47
C LEU A 69 3.76 12.71 7.30
N ASP A 70 4.18 13.00 6.08
CA ASP A 70 3.44 12.66 4.86
C ASP A 70 3.28 11.15 4.70
N GLU A 71 4.32 10.36 5.03
CA GLU A 71 4.25 8.91 5.03
C GLU A 71 3.28 8.34 6.06
N ARG A 72 3.25 8.91 7.25
CA ARG A 72 2.32 8.48 8.30
C ARG A 72 0.88 8.79 7.93
N VAL A 73 0.62 9.93 7.28
CA VAL A 73 -0.71 10.30 6.78
C VAL A 73 -1.16 9.34 5.68
N THR A 74 -0.34 9.10 4.66
CA THR A 74 -0.66 8.14 3.59
C THR A 74 -0.84 6.73 4.13
N ALA A 75 0.04 6.27 5.03
CA ALA A 75 -0.08 4.97 5.67
C ALA A 75 -1.36 4.84 6.50
N SER A 76 -1.80 5.92 7.18
CA SER A 76 -3.07 5.94 7.91
C SER A 76 -4.28 5.78 6.99
N ALA A 77 -4.27 6.47 5.85
CA ALA A 77 -5.32 6.33 4.84
C ALA A 77 -5.36 4.91 4.25
N VAL A 78 -4.20 4.34 3.90
CA VAL A 78 -4.08 2.96 3.39
C VAL A 78 -4.57 1.96 4.43
N TRP A 79 -4.13 2.08 5.69
CA TRP A 79 -4.57 1.20 6.78
C TRP A 79 -6.09 1.24 6.95
N ALA A 80 -6.68 2.43 6.99
CA ALA A 80 -8.13 2.59 7.12
C ALA A 80 -8.89 1.96 5.93
N ALA A 81 -8.40 2.16 4.71
CA ALA A 81 -8.97 1.57 3.51
C ALA A 81 -8.91 0.03 3.53
N MET A 82 -7.77 -0.56 3.90
CA MET A 82 -7.64 -2.01 4.02
C MET A 82 -8.56 -2.57 5.10
N LYS A 83 -8.63 -1.90 6.26
CA LYS A 83 -9.55 -2.28 7.34
C LYS A 83 -11.01 -2.27 6.91
N ALA A 84 -11.41 -1.36 6.03
CA ALA A 84 -12.76 -1.33 5.47
C ALA A 84 -13.02 -2.50 4.49
N LYS A 85 -12.02 -2.89 3.69
CA LYS A 85 -12.12 -4.01 2.73
C LYS A 85 -12.13 -5.38 3.39
N THR A 86 -11.41 -5.56 4.50
CA THR A 86 -11.30 -6.85 5.21
C THR A 86 -12.46 -7.13 6.18
N LYS A 87 -13.49 -6.28 6.20
CA LYS A 87 -14.57 -6.30 7.18
C LYS A 87 -15.81 -7.02 6.67
#